data_AF-A0A959X589-F1
#
_entry.id   AF-A0A959X589-F1
#
_cell.length_a   1.000
_cell.length_b   1.000
_cell.length_c   1.000
_cell.angle_alpha   90.00
_cell.angle_beta   90.00
_cell.angle_gamma   90.00
#
_symmetry.space_group_name_H-M   'P 1'
#
loop_
_entity.id
_entity.type
_entity.pdbx_description
1 polymer ?
#
loop_
_entity_poly.entity_id
_entity_poly.type
_entity_poly.pdbx_seq_one_letter_code
_entity_poly.pdbx_strand_id
1 'polypeptide(L)'
;TDSSLLDEWEALTDPEKVAAAAELAAQGAPPPPPRPVTGNERAFTAMIRTAMFRRVELAARDRWEELGALEAATAGLAEPPLEVLMDGDAWDDALAGYWDDHDEILADGEARGPALFRLVKGPTTWTATQVIHDPDGDHDWRITAEVDLAASDAAGSAIVRATAFDRLDA
;
A
#
# COMPACT_ATOMS: atom_id res chain seq x y z
N THR A 1 25.87 -24.95 9.17
CA THR A 1 25.67 -24.20 10.42
C THR A 1 24.47 -23.32 10.22
N ASP A 2 23.31 -23.92 10.43
CA ASP A 2 22.00 -23.27 10.36
C ASP A 2 21.72 -22.62 11.73
N SER A 3 22.59 -21.66 12.09
CA SER A 3 22.68 -21.10 13.44
C SER A 3 22.08 -19.70 13.54
N SER A 4 21.68 -19.07 12.43
CA SER A 4 21.11 -17.71 12.45
C SER A 4 19.59 -17.69 12.63
N LEU A 5 18.90 -18.82 12.47
CA LEU A 5 17.44 -18.91 12.66
C LEU A 5 17.04 -19.21 14.11
N LEU A 6 17.96 -19.70 14.96
CA LEU A 6 17.71 -19.89 16.39
C LEU A 6 17.87 -18.58 17.17
N ASP A 7 18.87 -17.76 16.83
CA ASP A 7 19.15 -16.48 17.48
C ASP A 7 18.02 -15.46 17.25
N GLU A 8 17.32 -15.53 16.12
CA GLU A 8 16.16 -14.68 15.80
C GLU A 8 14.90 -15.05 16.61
N TRP A 9 14.76 -16.31 17.03
CA TRP A 9 13.69 -16.73 17.93
C TRP A 9 14.01 -16.44 19.40
N GLU A 10 15.28 -16.49 19.79
CA GLU A 10 15.71 -16.17 21.15
C GLU A 10 15.49 -14.66 21.47
N ALA A 11 15.64 -13.78 20.48
CA ALA A 11 15.39 -12.35 20.61
C ALA A 11 13.90 -11.96 20.78
N LEU A 12 12.96 -12.82 20.36
CA LEU A 12 11.52 -12.65 20.57
C LEU A 12 11.03 -13.16 21.94
N THR A 13 11.90 -13.82 22.70
CA THR A 13 11.57 -14.46 23.98
C THR A 13 12.60 -14.15 25.07
N ASP A 14 13.38 -13.08 24.91
CA ASP A 14 14.39 -12.61 25.85
C ASP A 14 13.71 -12.22 27.18
N PRO A 15 13.86 -13.03 28.25
CA PRO A 15 13.16 -12.80 29.51
C PRO A 15 13.60 -11.51 30.19
N GLU A 16 14.83 -11.04 29.93
CA GLU A 16 15.37 -9.81 30.53
C GLU A 16 14.71 -8.57 29.90
N LYS A 17 14.47 -8.58 28.58
CA LYS A 17 13.73 -7.51 27.90
C LYS A 17 12.25 -7.47 28.29
N VAL A 18 11.64 -8.64 28.50
CA VAL A 18 10.26 -8.73 29.00
C VAL A 18 10.17 -8.23 30.45
N ALA A 19 11.13 -8.59 31.31
CA ALA A 19 11.21 -8.10 32.68
C ALA A 19 11.43 -6.57 32.75
N ALA A 20 12.32 -6.04 31.93
CA ALA A 20 12.57 -4.59 31.85
C ALA A 20 11.32 -3.81 31.37
N ALA A 21 10.59 -4.35 30.38
CA ALA A 21 9.34 -3.75 29.92
C ALA A 21 8.23 -3.81 30.98
N ALA A 22 8.14 -4.92 31.73
CA ALA A 22 7.19 -5.08 32.83
C ALA A 22 7.51 -4.14 34.01
N GLU A 23 8.79 -3.93 34.31
CA GLU A 23 9.23 -3.02 35.36
C GLU A 23 8.98 -1.55 34.99
N LEU A 24 9.18 -1.18 33.72
CA LEU A 24 8.83 0.15 33.20
C LEU A 24 7.31 0.40 33.26
N ALA A 25 6.50 -0.60 32.90
CA ALA A 25 5.04 -0.54 32.99
C ALA A 25 4.56 -0.43 34.46
N ALA A 26 5.22 -1.14 35.39
CA ALA A 26 4.95 -1.04 36.82
C ALA A 26 5.27 0.35 37.41
N GLN A 27 6.19 1.09 36.79
CA GLN A 27 6.52 2.48 37.12
C GLN A 27 5.56 3.51 36.48
N GLY A 28 4.51 3.06 35.79
CA GLY A 28 3.52 3.92 35.15
C GLY A 28 4.03 4.62 33.89
N ALA A 29 5.14 4.15 33.31
CA ALA A 29 5.60 4.65 32.03
C ALA A 29 4.58 4.26 30.94
N PRO A 30 4.21 5.18 30.02
CA PRO A 30 3.40 4.80 28.88
C PRO A 30 4.14 3.72 28.08
N PRO A 31 3.41 2.77 27.45
CA PRO A 31 4.04 1.78 26.60
C PRO A 31 4.90 2.48 25.54
N PRO A 32 6.04 1.90 25.14
CA PRO A 32 6.83 2.47 24.06
C PRO A 32 5.93 2.66 22.84
N PRO A 33 6.11 3.76 22.08
CA PRO A 33 5.33 3.97 20.87
C PRO A 33 5.45 2.72 19.97
N PRO A 34 4.38 2.29 19.30
CA PRO A 34 4.44 1.18 18.38
C PRO A 34 5.58 1.41 17.39
N ARG A 35 6.32 0.35 17.05
CA ARG A 35 7.42 0.48 16.08
C ARG A 35 6.86 1.10 14.79
N PRO A 36 7.60 2.03 14.16
CA PRO A 36 7.21 2.59 12.88
C PRO A 36 6.87 1.47 11.90
N VAL A 37 5.73 1.57 11.21
CA VAL A 37 5.29 0.51 10.29
C VAL A 37 6.28 0.32 9.15
N THR A 38 6.96 1.39 8.73
CA THR A 38 8.03 1.36 7.73
C THR A 38 9.25 0.55 8.18
N GLY A 39 9.47 0.43 9.51
CA GLY A 39 10.55 -0.36 10.10
C GLY A 39 10.37 -1.88 9.92
N ASN A 40 9.16 -2.35 9.58
CA ASN A 40 8.91 -3.72 9.15
C ASN A 40 8.58 -3.73 7.66
N GLU A 41 9.61 -3.64 6.82
CA GLU A 41 9.43 -3.50 5.37
C GLU A 41 8.57 -4.59 4.74
N ARG A 42 8.65 -5.84 5.23
CA ARG A 42 7.84 -6.95 4.71
C ARG A 42 6.35 -6.72 5.00
N ALA A 43 6.00 -6.39 6.23
CA ALA A 43 4.61 -6.10 6.60
C ALA A 43 4.11 -4.84 5.88
N PHE A 44 4.93 -3.80 5.81
CA PHE A 44 4.61 -2.56 5.13
C PHE A 44 4.36 -2.76 3.63
N THR A 45 5.23 -3.54 2.95
CA THR A 45 5.03 -3.91 1.55
C THR A 45 3.73 -4.69 1.34
N ALA A 46 3.35 -5.57 2.28
CA ALA A 46 2.07 -6.28 2.21
C ALA A 46 0.86 -5.34 2.34
N MET A 47 0.95 -4.30 3.19
CA MET A 47 -0.08 -3.25 3.28
C MET A 47 -0.19 -2.48 1.96
N ILE A 48 0.95 -2.04 1.38
CA ILE A 48 0.96 -1.32 0.10
C ILE A 48 0.32 -2.16 -1.01
N ARG A 49 0.73 -3.43 -1.16
CA ARG A 49 0.12 -4.34 -2.16
C ARG A 49 -1.37 -4.52 -1.95
N THR A 50 -1.83 -4.57 -0.71
CA THR A 50 -3.26 -4.71 -0.38
C THR A 50 -4.02 -3.43 -0.75
N ALA A 51 -3.48 -2.25 -0.43
CA ALA A 51 -4.06 -0.96 -0.79
C ALA A 51 -4.11 -0.73 -2.31
N MET A 52 -3.07 -1.16 -3.04
CA MET A 52 -3.06 -1.09 -4.50
C MET A 52 -4.06 -2.06 -5.13
N PHE A 53 -4.12 -3.30 -4.65
CA PHE A 53 -5.06 -4.28 -5.20
C PHE A 53 -6.52 -3.93 -4.90
N ARG A 54 -6.80 -3.26 -3.77
CA ARG A 54 -8.13 -2.74 -3.48
C ARG A 54 -8.61 -1.76 -4.57
N ARG A 55 -7.71 -0.97 -5.15
CA ARG A 55 -8.04 -0.08 -6.27
C ARG A 55 -8.36 -0.86 -7.54
N VAL A 56 -7.57 -1.90 -7.86
CA VAL A 56 -7.87 -2.82 -8.98
C VAL A 56 -9.25 -3.45 -8.81
N GLU A 57 -9.60 -3.92 -7.61
CA GLU A 57 -10.90 -4.51 -7.33
C GLU A 57 -12.08 -3.55 -7.56
N LEU A 58 -11.90 -2.27 -7.24
CA LEU A 58 -12.93 -1.25 -7.44
C LEU A 58 -12.99 -0.83 -8.91
N ALA A 59 -11.85 -0.65 -9.56
CA ALA A 59 -11.74 -0.38 -11.00
C ALA A 59 -12.42 -1.49 -11.82
N ALA A 60 -12.15 -2.75 -11.51
CA ALA A 60 -12.75 -3.91 -12.20
C ALA A 60 -14.28 -4.01 -12.06
N ARG A 61 -14.86 -3.31 -11.08
CA ARG A 61 -16.30 -3.25 -10.85
C ARG A 61 -16.91 -1.92 -11.30
N ASP A 62 -16.11 -1.07 -11.93
CA ASP A 62 -16.48 0.28 -12.34
C ASP A 62 -17.05 1.12 -11.18
N ARG A 63 -16.41 0.99 -10.01
CA ARG A 63 -16.82 1.69 -8.76
C ARG A 63 -15.98 2.95 -8.55
N TRP A 64 -15.96 3.85 -9.52
CA TRP A 64 -15.18 5.09 -9.47
C TRP A 64 -15.58 6.02 -8.31
N GLU A 65 -16.85 6.07 -7.92
CA GLU A 65 -17.29 6.81 -6.72
C GLU A 65 -16.63 6.27 -5.44
N GLU A 66 -16.53 4.94 -5.30
CA GLU A 66 -15.87 4.29 -4.16
C GLU A 66 -14.35 4.48 -4.20
N LEU A 67 -13.74 4.56 -5.40
CA LEU A 67 -12.33 4.91 -5.58
C LEU A 67 -12.07 6.35 -5.11
N GLY A 68 -12.87 7.31 -5.54
CA GLY A 68 -12.77 8.70 -5.08
C GLY A 68 -12.92 8.82 -3.55
N ALA A 69 -13.88 8.11 -2.96
CA ALA A 69 -14.06 8.07 -1.52
C ALA A 69 -12.86 7.43 -0.79
N LEU A 70 -12.26 6.38 -1.37
CA LEU A 70 -11.04 5.75 -0.86
C LEU A 70 -9.85 6.71 -0.88
N GLU A 71 -9.67 7.47 -1.96
CA GLU A 71 -8.59 8.48 -2.05
C GLU A 71 -8.79 9.59 -1.02
N ALA A 72 -10.01 10.12 -0.88
CA ALA A 72 -10.34 11.15 0.10
C ALA A 72 -10.11 10.67 1.54
N ALA A 73 -10.53 9.45 1.86
CA ALA A 73 -10.30 8.84 3.17
C ALA A 73 -8.80 8.66 3.45
N THR A 74 -8.03 8.20 2.47
CA THR A 74 -6.58 7.99 2.63
C THR A 74 -5.84 9.32 2.82
N ALA A 75 -6.19 10.34 2.04
CA ALA A 75 -5.64 11.67 2.14
C ALA A 75 -5.88 12.31 3.52
N GLY A 76 -7.07 12.07 4.10
CA GLY A 76 -7.44 12.56 5.43
C GLY A 76 -6.76 11.86 6.61
N LEU A 77 -6.03 10.76 6.40
CA LEU A 77 -5.26 10.08 7.47
C LEU A 77 -3.91 10.76 7.75
N ALA A 78 -3.44 11.63 6.86
CA ALA A 78 -2.22 12.40 7.05
C ALA A 78 -2.49 13.72 7.77
N GLU A 79 -1.45 14.28 8.40
CA GLU A 79 -1.49 15.60 9.03
C GLU A 79 -0.30 16.46 8.52
N PRO A 80 -0.55 17.54 7.76
CA PRO A 80 -1.86 17.97 7.25
C PRO A 80 -2.44 16.96 6.24
N PRO A 81 -3.77 16.99 5.97
CA PRO A 81 -4.36 16.16 4.93
C PRO A 81 -3.66 16.34 3.59
N LEU A 82 -3.44 15.22 2.89
CA LEU A 82 -2.84 15.25 1.56
C LEU A 82 -3.84 15.78 0.52
N GLU A 83 -3.33 16.26 -0.60
CA GLU A 83 -4.14 16.52 -1.78
C GLU A 83 -4.64 15.21 -2.40
N VAL A 84 -5.91 15.19 -2.81
CA VAL A 84 -6.53 14.10 -3.58
C VAL A 84 -6.26 14.37 -5.07
N LEU A 85 -5.47 13.51 -5.71
CA LEU A 85 -5.07 13.67 -7.11
C LEU A 85 -5.98 12.91 -8.09
N MET A 86 -6.52 11.78 -7.65
CA MET A 86 -7.45 10.94 -8.40
C MET A 86 -8.79 10.92 -7.65
N ASP A 87 -9.60 11.98 -7.78
CA ASP A 87 -10.96 11.97 -7.24
C ASP A 87 -11.90 11.08 -8.07
N GLY A 88 -13.18 11.03 -7.71
CA GLY A 88 -14.15 10.16 -8.39
C GLY A 88 -14.26 10.46 -9.88
N ASP A 89 -14.33 11.73 -10.26
CA ASP A 89 -14.44 12.17 -11.65
C ASP A 89 -13.14 11.85 -12.42
N ALA A 90 -11.97 12.07 -11.82
CA ALA A 90 -10.68 11.69 -12.43
C ALA A 90 -10.54 10.17 -12.62
N TRP A 91 -11.10 9.36 -11.71
CA TRP A 91 -11.16 7.90 -11.89
C TRP A 91 -12.13 7.50 -13.01
N ASP A 92 -13.32 8.13 -13.09
CA ASP A 92 -14.30 7.87 -14.14
C ASP A 92 -13.72 8.17 -15.53
N ASP A 93 -13.15 9.37 -15.70
CA ASP A 93 -12.50 9.79 -16.94
C ASP A 93 -11.35 8.86 -17.35
N ALA A 94 -10.52 8.44 -16.40
CA ALA A 94 -9.38 7.56 -16.69
C ALA A 94 -9.82 6.12 -17.02
N LEU A 95 -10.84 5.60 -16.33
CA LEU A 95 -11.38 4.27 -16.59
C LEU A 95 -12.12 4.21 -17.93
N ALA A 96 -12.80 5.29 -18.33
CA ALA A 96 -13.41 5.39 -19.66
C ALA A 96 -12.39 5.09 -20.78
N GLY A 97 -11.15 5.57 -20.63
CA GLY A 97 -10.07 5.26 -21.58
C GLY A 97 -9.70 3.78 -21.62
N TYR A 98 -9.70 3.07 -20.49
CA TYR A 98 -9.47 1.62 -20.49
C TYR A 98 -10.64 0.86 -21.13
N TRP A 99 -11.87 1.29 -20.85
CA TRP A 99 -13.08 0.66 -21.40
C TRP A 99 -13.25 0.88 -22.91
N ASP A 100 -12.57 1.86 -23.50
CA ASP A 100 -12.48 2.02 -24.96
C ASP A 100 -11.60 0.94 -25.60
N ASP A 101 -10.60 0.41 -24.87
CA ASP A 101 -9.64 -0.59 -25.35
C ASP A 101 -10.03 -2.03 -24.98
N HIS A 102 -10.60 -2.23 -23.78
CA HIS A 102 -10.77 -3.54 -23.15
C HIS A 102 -12.15 -3.68 -22.48
N ASP A 103 -12.76 -4.87 -22.54
CA ASP A 103 -14.12 -5.11 -21.99
C ASP A 103 -14.13 -5.55 -20.51
N GLU A 104 -12.98 -5.93 -19.94
CA GLU A 104 -12.88 -6.47 -18.58
C GLU A 104 -11.53 -6.14 -17.94
N ILE A 105 -11.52 -5.94 -16.61
CA ILE A 105 -10.30 -6.00 -15.78
C ILE A 105 -10.35 -7.29 -14.96
N LEU A 106 -9.33 -8.14 -15.12
CA LEU A 106 -9.19 -9.35 -14.33
C LEU A 106 -8.60 -9.00 -12.95
N ALA A 107 -9.32 -9.35 -11.89
CA ALA A 107 -8.92 -9.11 -10.49
C ALA A 107 -8.69 -10.45 -9.74
N ASP A 108 -8.00 -11.38 -10.39
CA ASP A 108 -7.76 -12.72 -9.89
C ASP A 108 -6.38 -12.89 -9.22
N GLY A 109 -5.94 -14.13 -9.04
CA GLY A 109 -4.63 -14.44 -8.45
C GLY A 109 -3.45 -13.97 -9.31
N GLU A 110 -3.59 -13.98 -10.63
CA GLU A 110 -2.54 -13.54 -11.57
C GLU A 110 -2.41 -12.01 -11.55
N ALA A 111 -3.54 -11.29 -11.50
CA ALA A 111 -3.59 -9.84 -11.31
C ALA A 111 -2.83 -9.37 -10.07
N ARG A 112 -2.86 -10.18 -8.99
CA ARG A 112 -2.12 -9.92 -7.74
C ARG A 112 -0.70 -10.48 -7.75
N GLY A 113 -0.25 -11.05 -8.88
CA GLY A 113 1.05 -11.68 -9.03
C GLY A 113 2.22 -10.71 -8.83
N PRO A 114 3.44 -11.23 -8.62
CA PRO A 114 4.64 -10.39 -8.49
C PRO A 114 5.05 -9.74 -9.82
N ALA A 115 4.63 -10.28 -10.97
CA ALA A 115 4.96 -9.75 -12.30
C ALA A 115 4.26 -8.41 -12.59
N LEU A 116 3.05 -8.21 -12.07
CA LEU A 116 2.21 -7.04 -12.33
C LEU A 116 2.34 -5.95 -11.25
N PHE A 117 3.29 -6.09 -10.33
CA PHE A 117 3.49 -5.10 -9.28
C PHE A 117 4.95 -4.75 -9.11
N ARG A 118 5.23 -3.45 -9.09
CA ARG A 118 6.55 -2.90 -8.85
C ARG A 118 6.50 -1.88 -7.72
N LEU A 119 7.54 -1.88 -6.89
CA LEU A 119 7.74 -0.90 -5.84
C LEU A 119 9.14 -0.31 -5.95
N VAL A 120 9.23 0.99 -6.19
CA VAL A 120 10.49 1.74 -6.24
C VAL A 120 10.64 2.49 -4.92
N LYS A 121 11.71 2.19 -4.19
CA LYS A 121 11.95 2.77 -2.86
C LYS A 121 12.76 4.06 -2.97
N GLY A 122 12.18 5.16 -2.51
CA GLY A 122 12.88 6.41 -2.24
C GLY A 122 13.14 6.64 -0.74
N PRO A 123 13.84 7.73 -0.38
CA PRO A 123 14.20 8.03 1.00
C PRO A 123 13.00 8.48 1.86
N THR A 124 12.04 9.17 1.27
CA THR A 124 10.85 9.73 1.96
C THR A 124 9.53 9.22 1.39
N THR A 125 9.55 8.87 0.10
CA THR A 125 8.37 8.45 -0.65
C THR A 125 8.75 7.24 -1.48
N TRP A 126 7.90 6.22 -1.48
CA TRP A 126 8.02 5.09 -2.41
C TRP A 126 6.99 5.22 -3.52
N THR A 127 7.29 4.68 -4.69
CA THR A 127 6.36 4.64 -5.82
C THR A 127 5.91 3.21 -6.06
N ALA A 128 4.61 2.97 -5.96
CA ALA A 128 3.98 1.69 -6.28
C ALA A 128 3.34 1.76 -7.67
N THR A 129 3.58 0.74 -8.48
CA THR A 129 2.95 0.57 -9.79
C THR A 129 2.26 -0.79 -9.81
N GLN A 130 0.98 -0.80 -10.15
CA GLN A 130 0.20 -2.01 -10.39
C GLN A 130 -0.25 -2.00 -11.85
N VAL A 131 0.28 -2.92 -12.64
CA VAL A 131 -0.16 -3.13 -14.02
C VAL A 131 -1.50 -3.84 -13.99
N ILE A 132 -2.41 -3.44 -14.87
CA ILE A 132 -3.75 -3.99 -15.00
C ILE A 132 -3.67 -5.28 -15.81
N HIS A 133 -4.34 -6.32 -15.31
CA HIS A 133 -4.49 -7.55 -16.06
C HIS A 133 -5.75 -7.47 -16.92
N ASP A 134 -5.55 -7.27 -18.20
CA ASP A 134 -6.58 -7.34 -19.24
C ASP A 134 -6.71 -8.79 -19.76
N PRO A 135 -7.84 -9.15 -20.41
CA PRO A 135 -8.10 -10.49 -20.91
C PRO A 135 -7.20 -10.93 -22.07
N ASP A 136 -6.67 -9.98 -22.84
CA ASP A 136 -5.84 -10.26 -24.01
C ASP A 136 -4.35 -10.44 -23.64
N GLY A 137 -3.97 -10.04 -22.42
CA GLY A 137 -2.63 -10.15 -21.87
C GLY A 137 -1.67 -9.06 -22.36
N ASP A 138 -2.21 -7.93 -22.81
CA ASP A 138 -1.43 -6.81 -23.35
C ASP A 138 -0.67 -6.06 -22.26
N HIS A 139 -1.23 -5.99 -21.04
CA HIS A 139 -0.61 -5.41 -19.85
C HIS A 139 -0.15 -3.96 -20.07
N ASP A 140 -0.96 -3.20 -20.81
CA ASP A 140 -0.65 -1.87 -21.32
C ASP A 140 -1.21 -0.73 -20.47
N TRP A 141 -2.02 -1.02 -19.45
CA TRP A 141 -2.55 -0.07 -18.47
C TRP A 141 -2.00 -0.30 -17.05
N ARG A 142 -1.96 0.76 -16.23
CA ARG A 142 -1.49 0.69 -14.84
C ARG A 142 -2.18 1.69 -13.92
N ILE A 143 -2.08 1.42 -12.62
CA ILE A 143 -2.23 2.39 -11.54
C ILE A 143 -0.84 2.75 -11.02
N THR A 144 -0.57 4.05 -10.91
CA THR A 144 0.63 4.56 -10.20
C THR A 144 0.21 5.26 -8.92
N ALA A 145 0.92 4.98 -7.83
CA ALA A 145 0.68 5.60 -6.52
C ALA A 145 1.97 5.96 -5.79
N GLU A 146 1.87 7.00 -4.97
CA GLU A 146 2.90 7.41 -4.03
C GLU A 146 2.60 6.89 -2.62
N VAL A 147 3.64 6.48 -1.91
CA VAL A 147 3.57 6.02 -0.52
C VAL A 147 4.39 6.96 0.34
N ASP A 148 3.73 7.74 1.19
CA ASP A 148 4.39 8.66 2.12
C ASP A 148 4.82 7.91 3.38
N LEU A 149 6.12 7.80 3.62
CA LEU A 149 6.67 7.02 4.73
C LEU A 149 6.37 7.65 6.10
N ALA A 150 6.49 8.98 6.20
CA ALA A 150 6.28 9.69 7.46
C ALA A 150 4.80 9.69 7.85
N ALA A 151 3.91 9.93 6.89
CA ALA A 151 2.47 9.83 7.11
C ALA A 151 2.07 8.38 7.44
N SER A 152 2.69 7.39 6.81
CA SER A 152 2.45 5.98 7.12
C SER A 152 2.83 5.61 8.54
N ASP A 153 4.00 6.07 9.00
CA ASP A 153 4.44 5.85 10.38
C ASP A 153 3.54 6.56 11.39
N ALA A 154 3.11 7.79 11.09
CA ALA A 154 2.17 8.53 11.94
C ALA A 154 0.79 7.86 12.02
N ALA A 155 0.27 7.36 10.90
CA ALA A 155 -1.03 6.70 10.81
C ALA A 155 -1.02 5.24 11.29
N GLY A 156 0.15 4.63 11.46
CA GLY A 156 0.29 3.20 11.78
C GLY A 156 -0.21 2.27 10.66
N SER A 157 -0.30 2.76 9.42
CA SER A 157 -0.75 2.01 8.24
C SER A 157 -0.19 2.64 6.96
N ALA A 158 -0.20 1.93 5.84
CA ALA A 158 0.32 2.47 4.58
C ALA A 158 -0.58 3.58 4.03
N ILE A 159 -0.05 4.79 3.94
CA ILE A 159 -0.67 5.92 3.23
C ILE A 159 -0.25 5.82 1.76
N VAL A 160 -1.13 5.23 0.95
CA VAL A 160 -0.94 5.02 -0.49
C VAL A 160 -1.91 5.93 -1.24
N ARG A 161 -1.38 6.92 -1.96
CA ARG A 161 -2.16 7.89 -2.74
C ARG A 161 -2.04 7.58 -4.23
N ALA A 162 -3.16 7.29 -4.89
CA ALA A 162 -3.13 7.14 -6.35
C ALA A 162 -2.79 8.48 -7.01
N THR A 163 -1.97 8.40 -8.05
CA THR A 163 -1.49 9.55 -8.84
C THR A 163 -1.93 9.49 -10.28
N ALA A 164 -2.19 8.29 -10.81
CA ALA A 164 -2.66 8.09 -12.18
C ALA A 164 -3.28 6.69 -12.35
N PHE A 165 -4.21 6.61 -13.30
CA PHE A 165 -4.57 5.39 -14.03
C PHE A 165 -4.39 5.67 -15.51
N ASP A 166 -3.38 5.06 -16.14
CA ASP A 166 -2.90 5.45 -17.47
C ASP A 166 -2.31 4.28 -18.26
N ARG A 167 -2.12 4.49 -19.57
CA ARG A 167 -1.35 3.59 -20.42
C ARG A 167 0.15 3.68 -20.08
N LEU A 168 0.88 2.56 -20.16
CA LEU A 168 2.32 2.53 -19.88
C LEU A 168 3.16 3.39 -20.84
N ASP A 169 2.67 3.59 -22.06
CA ASP A 169 3.36 4.30 -23.15
C ASP A 169 2.91 5.77 -23.32
N ALA A 170 2.10 6.29 -22.39
CA ALA A 170 1.57 7.66 -22.43
C ALA A 170 2.59 8.75 -22.06
#